data_AF-A0A7X8V7L7-F1
#
_entry.id   AF-A0A7X8V7L7-F1
#
_cell.length_a   1.000
_cell.length_b   1.000
_cell.length_c   1.000
_cell.angle_alpha   90.00
_cell.angle_beta   90.00
_cell.angle_gamma   90.00
#
_symmetry.space_group_name_H-M   'P 1'
#
loop_
_entity.id
_entity.type
_entity.pdbx_description
1 polymer ?
#
loop_
_entity_poly.entity_id
_entity_poly.type
_entity_poly.pdbx_seq_one_letter_code
_entity_poly.pdbx_strand_id
1 'polypeptide(L)'
;MENFFREGEFEGHNWSKRRFYSKCAAVAKIILLSGDYFGGLPDIVGFAEIGSIDVLKALIYTTPLRKADYSIVHYDSPDSRGIDCALLYRRTRFRLHSSKPCHLYDNSGDIIPTRDILLAVLEQRNENSMMNEGKTSNTPLAILVNHHPSKLGKSSQGKRQTAMDRLRFLVDSLKAEGVGQIMAIGDFNEEVESPANLQICNIKETQAGKTGALKVDRIGEPKVSKELQADNGRKAWPKNNTLLCNRSFPESHDMAKLYAVPGTIKFQGRWEKIDGCPILEGLVGREYIMALPQLSVKDSYGGVKPRRTFSGPRYLAGVSDHYPVFYLISRAPSLTTTSYTMGSWPNFAVNSFFAASINGW
;
A
#
# COMPACT_ATOMS: atom_id res chain seq x y z
N MET A 1 -14.13 2.84 -28.52
CA MET A 1 -13.53 2.17 -27.35
C MET A 1 -12.28 1.48 -27.88
N GLU A 2 -11.09 1.94 -27.52
CA GLU A 2 -9.84 1.30 -27.97
C GLU A 2 -9.83 -0.16 -27.52
N ASN A 3 -9.35 -1.05 -28.40
CA ASN A 3 -9.20 -2.46 -28.05
C ASN A 3 -7.81 -2.64 -27.44
N PHE A 4 -7.75 -2.74 -26.12
CA PHE A 4 -6.49 -2.91 -25.37
C PHE A 4 -5.87 -4.31 -25.48
N PHE A 5 -6.54 -5.26 -26.15
CA PHE A 5 -6.18 -6.67 -26.15
C PHE A 5 -6.07 -7.25 -27.55
N ARG A 6 -5.17 -8.23 -27.71
CA ARG A 6 -4.98 -9.01 -28.93
C ARG A 6 -6.05 -10.10 -29.06
N GLU A 7 -6.24 -10.59 -30.28
CA GLU A 7 -7.10 -11.78 -30.50
C GLU A 7 -6.52 -13.00 -29.76
N GLY A 8 -7.38 -13.79 -29.11
CA GLY A 8 -6.99 -14.98 -28.32
C GLY A 8 -6.61 -14.73 -26.85
N GLU A 9 -6.45 -13.48 -26.41
CA GLU A 9 -5.93 -13.14 -25.06
C GLU A 9 -6.85 -13.57 -23.89
N PHE A 10 -8.09 -13.95 -24.18
CA PHE A 10 -9.05 -14.44 -23.19
C PHE A 10 -9.33 -15.95 -23.27
N GLU A 11 -8.63 -16.68 -24.15
CA GLU A 11 -8.81 -18.12 -24.31
C GLU A 11 -8.09 -18.87 -23.16
N GLY A 12 -8.82 -19.71 -22.42
CA GLY A 12 -8.22 -20.64 -21.43
C GLY A 12 -8.34 -20.29 -19.93
N HIS A 13 -8.88 -19.12 -19.54
CA HIS A 13 -8.84 -18.69 -18.13
C HIS A 13 -10.20 -18.26 -17.53
N ASN A 14 -11.32 -18.67 -18.13
CA ASN A 14 -12.65 -18.16 -17.76
C ASN A 14 -12.71 -16.62 -17.75
N TRP A 15 -11.82 -15.95 -18.48
CA TRP A 15 -11.91 -14.52 -18.72
C TRP A 15 -12.70 -14.25 -20.00
N SER A 16 -13.33 -13.09 -20.05
CA SER A 16 -13.97 -12.58 -21.25
C SER A 16 -13.85 -11.07 -21.23
N LYS A 17 -13.93 -10.43 -22.40
CA LYS A 17 -13.92 -8.96 -22.51
C LYS A 17 -14.90 -8.30 -21.52
N ARG A 18 -16.10 -8.87 -21.36
CA ARG A 18 -17.10 -8.40 -20.37
C ARG A 18 -16.61 -8.53 -18.93
N ARG A 19 -16.07 -9.69 -18.54
CA ARG A 19 -15.53 -9.93 -17.18
C ARG A 19 -14.37 -8.99 -16.88
N PHE A 20 -13.47 -8.80 -17.85
CA PHE A 20 -12.33 -7.90 -17.77
C PHE A 20 -12.77 -6.44 -17.53
N TYR A 21 -13.65 -5.88 -18.37
CA TYR A 21 -14.08 -4.49 -18.17
C TYR A 21 -14.95 -4.30 -16.92
N SER A 22 -15.68 -5.33 -16.51
CA SER A 22 -16.42 -5.32 -15.23
C SER A 22 -15.45 -5.29 -14.04
N LYS A 23 -14.32 -6.00 -14.12
CA LYS A 23 -13.24 -5.94 -13.14
C LYS A 23 -12.60 -4.55 -13.09
N CYS A 24 -12.28 -3.96 -14.26
CA CYS A 24 -11.78 -2.58 -14.34
C CYS A 24 -12.75 -1.58 -13.68
N ALA A 25 -14.04 -1.67 -13.99
CA ALA A 25 -15.06 -0.80 -13.42
C ALA A 25 -15.20 -0.98 -11.91
N ALA A 26 -15.10 -2.22 -11.41
CA ALA A 26 -15.20 -2.50 -9.98
C ALA A 26 -14.03 -1.90 -9.19
N VAL A 27 -12.81 -1.96 -9.73
CA VAL A 27 -11.63 -1.36 -9.07
C VAL A 27 -11.63 0.15 -9.21
N ALA A 28 -12.01 0.69 -10.37
CA ALA A 28 -12.22 2.13 -10.52
C ALA A 28 -13.24 2.65 -9.50
N LYS A 29 -14.32 1.89 -9.25
CA LYS A 29 -15.29 2.23 -8.21
C LYS A 29 -14.67 2.28 -6.81
N ILE A 30 -13.77 1.35 -6.46
CA ILE A 30 -13.05 1.40 -5.17
C ILE A 30 -12.22 2.69 -5.06
N ILE A 31 -11.46 3.02 -6.10
CA ILE A 31 -10.63 4.24 -6.14
C ILE A 31 -11.51 5.49 -6.05
N LEU A 32 -12.68 5.50 -6.70
CA LEU A 32 -13.61 6.63 -6.62
C LEU A 32 -14.27 6.75 -5.24
N LEU A 33 -14.67 5.63 -4.64
CA LEU A 33 -15.27 5.60 -3.31
C LEU A 33 -14.32 6.11 -2.23
N SER A 34 -13.01 6.04 -2.43
CA SER A 34 -12.07 6.65 -1.49
C SER A 34 -12.32 8.15 -1.33
N GLY A 35 -12.88 8.82 -2.35
CA GLY A 35 -13.30 10.22 -2.30
C GLY A 35 -14.33 10.48 -1.21
N ASP A 36 -15.33 9.60 -1.10
CA ASP A 36 -16.42 9.72 -0.12
C ASP A 36 -15.90 9.45 1.31
N TYR A 37 -15.00 8.47 1.47
CA TYR A 37 -14.52 8.04 2.79
C TYR A 37 -13.38 8.92 3.32
N PHE A 38 -12.47 9.34 2.44
CA PHE A 38 -11.21 9.99 2.81
C PHE A 38 -11.08 11.43 2.29
N GLY A 39 -12.09 11.95 1.61
CA GLY A 39 -12.14 13.34 1.13
C GLY A 39 -11.38 13.60 -0.18
N GLY A 40 -10.89 12.55 -0.86
CA GLY A 40 -10.19 12.69 -2.14
C GLY A 40 -9.88 11.37 -2.83
N LEU A 41 -9.47 11.46 -4.11
CA LEU A 41 -8.87 10.33 -4.83
C LEU A 41 -7.42 10.16 -4.39
N PRO A 42 -6.87 8.93 -4.37
CA PRO A 42 -5.47 8.73 -4.00
C PRO A 42 -4.57 9.43 -5.02
N ASP A 43 -3.61 10.20 -4.55
CA ASP A 43 -2.60 10.79 -5.40
C ASP A 43 -1.65 9.73 -5.96
N ILE A 44 -1.47 8.61 -5.24
CA ILE A 44 -0.64 7.47 -5.60
C ILE A 44 -1.42 6.17 -5.36
N VAL A 45 -1.35 5.20 -6.27
CA VAL A 45 -1.92 3.86 -6.09
C VAL A 45 -0.88 2.83 -6.49
N GLY A 46 -0.40 2.03 -5.54
CA GLY A 46 0.40 0.84 -5.81
C GLY A 46 -0.50 -0.35 -6.12
N PHE A 47 -0.15 -1.11 -7.16
CA PHE A 47 -0.81 -2.34 -7.53
C PHE A 47 0.14 -3.52 -7.42
N ALA A 48 -0.38 -4.63 -6.92
CA ALA A 48 0.19 -5.96 -7.10
C ALA A 48 -0.67 -6.76 -8.10
N GLU A 49 -0.04 -7.73 -8.74
CA GLU A 49 -0.67 -8.66 -9.69
C GLU A 49 -1.18 -8.04 -10.98
N ILE A 50 -0.44 -7.09 -11.57
CA ILE A 50 -0.81 -6.54 -12.87
C ILE A 50 -0.29 -7.46 -13.98
N GLY A 51 -1.21 -7.99 -14.80
CA GLY A 51 -0.84 -8.87 -15.91
C GLY A 51 -0.16 -8.19 -17.10
N SER A 52 -0.41 -6.90 -17.30
CA SER A 52 0.23 -6.08 -18.33
C SER A 52 -0.09 -4.59 -18.17
N ILE A 53 0.68 -3.74 -18.85
CA ILE A 53 0.38 -2.30 -18.93
C ILE A 53 -1.01 -2.01 -19.52
N ASP A 54 -1.53 -2.87 -20.39
CA ASP A 54 -2.82 -2.66 -21.05
C ASP A 54 -4.00 -2.83 -20.09
N VAL A 55 -3.82 -3.62 -19.02
CA VAL A 55 -4.76 -3.68 -17.89
C VAL A 55 -4.91 -2.30 -17.24
N LEU A 56 -3.78 -1.63 -16.96
CA LEU A 56 -3.77 -0.30 -16.34
C LEU A 56 -4.31 0.77 -17.28
N LYS A 57 -3.97 0.72 -18.58
CA LYS A 57 -4.54 1.63 -19.58
C LYS A 57 -6.05 1.48 -19.66
N ALA A 58 -6.56 0.24 -19.70
CA ALA A 58 -7.99 0.00 -19.69
C ALA A 58 -8.64 0.53 -18.41
N LEU A 59 -8.05 0.28 -17.24
CA LEU A 59 -8.52 0.83 -15.96
C LEU A 59 -8.65 2.35 -16.01
N ILE A 60 -7.62 3.07 -16.47
CA ILE A 60 -7.65 4.54 -16.45
C ILE A 60 -8.50 5.12 -17.58
N TYR A 61 -8.43 4.59 -18.80
CA TYR A 61 -9.05 5.23 -19.98
C TYR A 61 -10.49 4.80 -20.24
N THR A 62 -10.90 3.60 -19.81
CA THR A 62 -12.28 3.11 -20.04
C THR A 62 -13.23 3.37 -18.87
N THR A 63 -12.73 3.92 -17.76
CA THR A 63 -13.54 4.22 -16.57
C THR A 63 -13.61 5.73 -16.32
N PRO A 64 -14.35 6.21 -15.30
CA PRO A 64 -14.33 7.62 -14.91
C PRO A 64 -12.94 8.12 -14.46
N LEU A 65 -11.99 7.24 -14.14
CA LEU A 65 -10.62 7.62 -13.75
C LEU A 65 -9.86 8.39 -14.83
N ARG A 66 -10.30 8.35 -16.09
CA ARG A 66 -9.72 9.15 -17.19
C ARG A 66 -9.71 10.65 -16.90
N LYS A 67 -10.57 11.12 -16.00
CA LYS A 67 -10.66 12.52 -15.56
C LYS A 67 -9.74 12.85 -14.38
N ALA A 68 -9.12 11.87 -13.74
CA ALA A 68 -8.33 12.04 -12.52
C ALA A 68 -6.83 12.32 -12.76
N ASP A 69 -6.41 12.28 -14.03
CA ASP A 69 -5.05 12.55 -14.50
C ASP A 69 -3.95 11.63 -13.93
N TYR A 70 -4.24 10.32 -13.91
CA TYR A 70 -3.25 9.32 -13.54
C TYR A 70 -2.27 9.01 -14.68
N SER A 71 -0.99 8.86 -14.33
CA SER A 71 0.06 8.28 -15.17
C SER A 71 0.49 6.93 -14.60
N ILE A 72 1.01 6.06 -15.48
CA ILE A 72 1.40 4.68 -15.18
C ILE A 72 2.92 4.58 -15.05
N VAL A 73 3.39 3.82 -14.07
CA VAL A 73 4.74 3.22 -14.00
C VAL A 73 4.55 1.71 -13.89
N HIS A 74 5.09 0.96 -14.85
CA HIS A 74 4.96 -0.50 -14.96
C HIS A 74 6.18 -1.07 -15.69
N TYR A 75 6.64 -2.24 -15.25
CA TYR A 75 7.66 -3.03 -15.92
C TYR A 75 7.28 -4.50 -15.83
N ASP A 76 7.54 -5.26 -16.89
CA ASP A 76 7.42 -6.71 -16.86
C ASP A 76 8.52 -7.27 -15.94
N SER A 77 8.15 -8.17 -15.03
CA SER A 77 9.09 -8.79 -14.09
C SER A 77 9.51 -10.20 -14.53
N PRO A 78 10.58 -10.76 -13.95
CA PRO A 78 10.99 -12.15 -14.18
C PRO A 78 10.01 -13.21 -13.66
N ASP A 79 8.84 -12.85 -13.13
CA ASP A 79 7.84 -13.81 -12.66
C ASP A 79 7.23 -14.58 -13.83
N SER A 80 7.34 -15.91 -13.79
CA SER A 80 6.87 -16.78 -14.87
C SER A 80 5.36 -16.77 -15.10
N ARG A 81 4.57 -16.19 -14.19
CA ARG A 81 3.11 -16.02 -14.37
C ARG A 81 2.77 -14.71 -15.08
N GLY A 82 3.73 -13.80 -15.24
CA GLY A 82 3.52 -12.48 -15.84
C GLY A 82 2.60 -11.60 -14.99
N ILE A 83 2.85 -11.53 -13.68
CA ILE A 83 2.07 -10.70 -12.75
C ILE A 83 2.98 -9.72 -12.00
N ASP A 84 2.84 -8.43 -12.31
CA ASP A 84 3.83 -7.42 -11.95
C ASP A 84 3.34 -6.45 -10.87
N CYS A 85 4.29 -5.67 -10.34
CA CYS A 85 3.98 -4.49 -9.52
C CYS A 85 3.81 -3.28 -10.44
N ALA A 86 2.86 -2.40 -10.09
CA ALA A 86 2.67 -1.15 -10.82
C ALA A 86 2.37 0.02 -9.89
N LEU A 87 2.53 1.23 -10.41
CA LEU A 87 2.18 2.46 -9.71
C LEU A 87 1.41 3.39 -10.62
N LEU A 88 0.25 3.86 -10.15
CA LEU A 88 -0.43 5.03 -10.70
C LEU A 88 -0.10 6.24 -9.84
N TYR A 89 0.13 7.39 -10.47
CA TYR A 89 0.26 8.67 -9.76
C TYR A 89 -0.45 9.79 -10.50
N ARG A 90 -1.03 10.75 -9.76
CA ARG A 90 -1.72 11.91 -10.35
C ARG A 90 -0.70 12.96 -10.81
N ARG A 91 -0.62 13.23 -12.12
CA ARG A 91 0.37 14.17 -12.69
C ARG A 91 0.14 15.62 -12.26
N THR A 92 -1.09 15.96 -11.87
CA THR A 92 -1.41 17.26 -11.27
C THR A 92 -0.75 17.47 -9.90
N ARG A 93 -0.38 16.39 -9.21
CA ARG A 93 0.14 16.41 -7.83
C ARG A 93 1.61 16.01 -7.74
N PHE A 94 2.08 15.18 -8.67
CA PHE A 94 3.45 14.68 -8.69
C PHE A 94 4.05 14.71 -10.09
N ARG A 95 5.36 14.93 -10.16
CA ARG A 95 6.21 14.66 -11.32
C ARG A 95 7.02 13.40 -11.02
N LEU A 96 7.09 12.47 -11.98
CA LEU A 96 8.02 11.35 -11.90
C LEU A 96 9.45 11.87 -12.16
N HIS A 97 10.35 11.64 -11.22
CA HIS A 97 11.77 11.94 -11.36
C HIS A 97 12.51 10.75 -11.97
N SER A 98 12.32 9.56 -11.41
CA SER A 98 12.90 8.31 -11.92
C SER A 98 12.06 7.10 -11.49
N SER A 99 12.22 5.99 -12.21
CA SER A 99 11.66 4.70 -11.80
C SER A 99 12.52 3.55 -12.33
N LYS A 100 12.49 2.41 -11.63
CA LYS A 100 13.14 1.18 -12.09
C LYS A 100 12.49 -0.06 -11.47
N PRO A 101 12.48 -1.20 -12.18
CA PRO A 101 12.28 -2.49 -11.55
C PRO A 101 13.52 -2.86 -10.72
N CYS A 102 13.31 -3.41 -9.54
CA CYS A 102 14.38 -3.87 -8.65
C CYS A 102 14.29 -5.39 -8.50
N HIS A 103 15.12 -6.09 -9.27
CA HIS A 103 15.24 -7.55 -9.21
C HIS A 103 15.71 -8.06 -7.86
N LEU A 104 15.32 -9.31 -7.59
CA LEU A 104 15.85 -10.13 -6.51
C LEU A 104 16.96 -11.01 -7.07
N TYR A 105 18.02 -11.18 -6.28
CA TYR A 105 19.18 -11.95 -6.65
C TYR A 105 19.40 -13.08 -5.66
N ASP A 106 19.86 -14.23 -6.14
CA ASP A 106 20.32 -15.31 -5.27
C ASP A 106 21.76 -15.06 -4.79
N ASN A 107 22.31 -16.03 -4.05
CA ASN A 107 23.67 -15.92 -3.50
C ASN A 107 24.77 -15.94 -4.57
N SER A 108 24.46 -16.39 -5.79
CA SER A 108 25.38 -16.39 -6.93
C SER A 108 25.35 -15.06 -7.69
N GLY A 109 24.37 -14.20 -7.39
CA GLY A 109 24.12 -12.95 -8.10
C GLY A 109 23.20 -13.10 -9.30
N ASP A 110 22.56 -14.25 -9.49
CA ASP A 110 21.63 -14.50 -10.58
C ASP A 110 20.22 -13.98 -10.23
N ILE A 111 19.49 -13.50 -11.24
CA ILE A 111 18.11 -13.01 -11.06
C ILE A 111 17.21 -14.18 -10.69
N ILE A 112 16.49 -14.04 -9.58
CA ILE A 112 15.47 -14.99 -9.17
C ILE A 112 14.22 -14.76 -10.03
N PRO A 113 13.64 -15.80 -10.69
CA PRO A 113 12.42 -15.66 -11.47
C PRO A 113 11.22 -15.46 -10.54
N THR A 114 10.97 -14.21 -10.16
CA THR A 114 9.90 -13.76 -9.27
C THR A 114 9.61 -12.28 -9.53
N ARG A 115 8.53 -11.78 -8.92
CA ARG A 115 8.13 -10.38 -8.97
C ARG A 115 9.24 -9.46 -8.45
N ASP A 116 9.40 -8.34 -9.15
CA ASP A 116 10.28 -7.26 -8.75
C ASP A 116 9.65 -6.36 -7.68
N ILE A 117 10.50 -5.64 -6.97
CA ILE A 117 10.08 -4.45 -6.24
C ILE A 117 10.11 -3.28 -7.22
N LEU A 118 8.98 -2.61 -7.44
CA LEU A 118 8.95 -1.40 -8.26
C LEU A 118 9.38 -0.19 -7.43
N LEU A 119 10.42 0.52 -7.85
CA LEU A 119 10.81 1.81 -7.28
C LEU A 119 10.36 2.95 -8.21
N ALA A 120 9.64 3.92 -7.66
CA ALA A 120 9.37 5.21 -8.30
C ALA A 120 9.76 6.36 -7.37
N VAL A 121 10.59 7.28 -7.84
CA VAL A 121 10.94 8.52 -7.16
C VAL A 121 10.09 9.64 -7.74
N LEU A 122 9.24 10.22 -6.90
CA LEU A 122 8.30 11.27 -7.24
C LEU A 122 8.72 12.58 -6.58
N GLU A 123 8.46 13.68 -7.27
CA GLU A 123 8.56 15.02 -6.72
C GLU A 123 7.18 15.63 -6.68
N GLN A 124 6.78 16.15 -5.53
CA GLN A 124 5.50 16.83 -5.40
C GLN A 124 5.48 18.06 -6.32
N ARG A 125 4.31 18.44 -6.84
CA ARG A 125 4.11 19.73 -7.49
C ARG A 125 3.53 20.70 -6.49
N ASN A 126 4.15 21.87 -6.33
CA ASN A 126 3.57 22.95 -5.53
C ASN A 126 2.76 23.83 -6.48
N GLU A 127 1.53 24.20 -6.10
CA GLU A 127 0.65 25.07 -6.90
C GLU A 127 1.32 26.43 -7.23
N ASN A 128 2.28 26.87 -6.40
CA ASN A 128 3.08 28.10 -6.59
C ASN A 128 4.41 27.89 -7.34
N SER A 129 4.76 26.65 -7.73
CA SER A 129 6.02 26.34 -8.43
C SER A 129 6.06 26.83 -9.87
N MET A 130 4.93 27.28 -10.42
CA MET A 130 4.81 27.88 -11.75
C MET A 130 5.27 29.34 -11.80
N MET A 131 5.56 29.98 -10.66
CA MET A 131 5.92 31.41 -10.60
C MET A 131 7.34 31.71 -10.09
N ASN A 132 8.07 30.73 -9.55
CA ASN A 132 9.44 30.95 -9.06
C ASN A 132 10.38 29.85 -9.58
N GLU A 133 10.94 30.06 -10.76
CA GLU A 133 12.12 29.34 -11.25
C GLU A 133 13.33 29.72 -10.39
N GLY A 134 13.41 29.17 -9.18
CA GLY A 134 14.51 29.46 -8.28
C GLY A 134 14.23 29.02 -6.85
N LYS A 135 14.63 27.79 -6.52
CA LYS A 135 14.59 27.18 -5.17
C LYS A 135 13.20 26.80 -4.65
N THR A 136 12.52 25.86 -5.31
CA THR A 136 11.62 24.95 -4.58
C THR A 136 12.43 23.74 -4.12
N SER A 137 12.78 23.71 -2.84
CA SER A 137 13.25 22.51 -2.13
C SER A 137 12.09 21.51 -2.04
N ASN A 138 11.81 20.78 -3.12
CA ASN A 138 10.87 19.67 -3.04
C ASN A 138 11.63 18.39 -2.74
N THR A 139 11.50 17.93 -1.50
CA THR A 139 12.05 16.66 -1.04
C THR A 139 11.50 15.54 -1.92
N PRO A 140 12.36 14.69 -2.52
CA PRO A 140 11.92 13.55 -3.30
C PRO A 140 11.23 12.52 -2.40
N LEU A 141 10.20 11.89 -2.94
CA LEU A 141 9.43 10.82 -2.33
C LEU A 141 9.67 9.52 -3.11
N ALA A 142 10.38 8.57 -2.50
CA ALA A 142 10.51 7.23 -3.06
C ALA A 142 9.34 6.35 -2.62
N ILE A 143 8.65 5.75 -3.59
CA ILE A 143 7.63 4.73 -3.38
C ILE A 143 8.17 3.39 -3.88
N LEU A 144 8.16 2.41 -2.99
CA LEU A 144 8.50 1.01 -3.27
C LEU A 144 7.22 0.18 -3.26
N VAL A 145 6.79 -0.31 -4.42
CA VAL A 145 5.62 -1.20 -4.54
C VAL A 145 6.10 -2.65 -4.52
N ASN A 146 5.55 -3.45 -3.62
CA ASN A 146 6.00 -4.78 -3.29
C ASN A 146 4.93 -5.83 -3.61
N HIS A 147 5.36 -6.97 -4.15
CA HIS A 147 4.58 -8.20 -4.20
C HIS A 147 5.51 -9.39 -3.92
N HIS A 148 5.74 -9.67 -2.64
CA HIS A 148 6.74 -10.66 -2.21
C HIS A 148 6.30 -12.09 -2.55
N PRO A 149 7.23 -13.05 -2.67
CA PRO A 149 6.92 -14.44 -2.97
C PRO A 149 5.84 -15.06 -2.07
N SER A 150 4.85 -15.75 -2.65
CA SER A 150 3.74 -16.38 -1.92
C SER A 150 4.22 -17.40 -0.89
N LYS A 151 3.43 -17.66 0.16
CA LYS A 151 3.75 -18.64 1.22
C LYS A 151 3.82 -20.12 0.77
N LEU A 152 3.31 -20.45 -0.41
CA LEU A 152 3.21 -21.83 -0.88
C LEU A 152 4.56 -22.35 -1.41
N GLY A 153 4.99 -23.52 -0.91
CA GLY A 153 6.20 -24.22 -1.35
C GLY A 153 7.38 -24.15 -0.36
N LYS A 154 8.14 -25.24 -0.26
CA LYS A 154 9.27 -25.41 0.70
C LYS A 154 10.39 -24.37 0.52
N SER A 155 10.55 -23.79 -0.67
CA SER A 155 11.56 -22.77 -1.00
C SER A 155 11.07 -21.32 -0.86
N SER A 156 9.78 -21.11 -0.55
CA SER A 156 9.19 -19.77 -0.52
C SER A 156 9.72 -18.89 0.61
N GLN A 157 10.05 -19.47 1.77
CA GLN A 157 10.54 -18.72 2.93
C GLN A 157 11.88 -18.04 2.64
N GLY A 158 12.81 -18.76 1.99
CA GLY A 158 14.10 -18.18 1.57
C GLY A 158 13.89 -17.01 0.61
N LYS A 159 13.02 -17.17 -0.38
CA LYS A 159 12.72 -16.10 -1.35
C LYS A 159 12.05 -14.88 -0.71
N ARG A 160 11.16 -15.06 0.28
CA ARG A 160 10.57 -13.94 1.04
C ARG A 160 11.61 -13.19 1.84
N GLN A 161 12.53 -13.90 2.51
CA GLN A 161 13.64 -13.28 3.21
C GLN A 161 14.53 -12.48 2.24
N THR A 162 14.87 -13.05 1.09
CA THR A 162 15.60 -12.34 0.03
C THR A 162 14.87 -11.07 -0.44
N ALA A 163 13.54 -11.13 -0.57
CA ALA A 163 12.73 -9.96 -0.95
C ALA A 163 12.79 -8.86 0.13
N MET A 164 12.68 -9.22 1.40
CA MET A 164 12.80 -8.29 2.52
C MET A 164 14.21 -7.70 2.64
N ASP A 165 15.25 -8.49 2.44
CA ASP A 165 16.63 -8.00 2.47
C ASP A 165 16.92 -7.09 1.29
N ARG A 166 16.38 -7.41 0.11
CA ARG A 166 16.43 -6.52 -1.05
C ARG A 166 15.72 -5.19 -0.77
N LEU A 167 14.53 -5.22 -0.16
CA LEU A 167 13.81 -4.02 0.23
C LEU A 167 14.63 -3.14 1.19
N ARG A 168 15.21 -3.73 2.23
CA ARG A 168 16.07 -3.01 3.20
C ARG A 168 17.26 -2.38 2.50
N PHE A 169 17.95 -3.12 1.65
CA PHE A 169 19.07 -2.62 0.87
C PHE A 169 18.69 -1.41 0.00
N LEU A 170 17.51 -1.44 -0.65
CA LEU A 170 17.01 -0.32 -1.44
C LEU A 170 16.73 0.90 -0.57
N VAL A 171 16.10 0.72 0.60
CA VAL A 171 15.84 1.81 1.55
C VAL A 171 17.13 2.45 2.04
N ASP A 172 18.13 1.65 2.42
CA ASP A 172 19.42 2.14 2.88
C ASP A 172 20.17 2.90 1.77
N SER A 173 20.12 2.39 0.54
CA SER A 173 20.72 3.06 -0.63
C SER A 173 20.05 4.41 -0.91
N LEU A 174 18.72 4.46 -0.89
CA LEU A 174 17.96 5.69 -1.08
C LEU A 174 18.29 6.74 0.00
N LYS A 175 18.40 6.30 1.27
CA LYS A 175 18.83 7.17 2.37
C LYS A 175 20.24 7.72 2.15
N ALA A 176 21.17 6.88 1.71
CA ALA A 176 22.55 7.29 1.40
C ALA A 176 22.61 8.29 0.23
N GLU A 177 21.71 8.18 -0.74
CA GLU A 177 21.52 9.13 -1.85
C GLU A 177 20.81 10.43 -1.43
N GLY A 178 20.42 10.57 -0.15
CA GLY A 178 19.76 11.77 0.37
C GLY A 178 18.24 11.82 0.16
N VAL A 179 17.61 10.71 -0.20
CA VAL A 179 16.14 10.62 -0.30
C VAL A 179 15.54 10.62 1.10
N GLY A 180 15.03 11.78 1.51
CA GLY A 180 14.50 11.99 2.86
C GLY A 180 13.09 11.45 3.11
N GLN A 181 12.36 11.00 2.07
CA GLN A 181 11.01 10.46 2.20
C GLN A 181 10.89 9.14 1.45
N ILE A 182 10.59 8.06 2.16
CA ILE A 182 10.50 6.71 1.58
C ILE A 182 9.27 6.00 2.13
N MET A 183 8.48 5.41 1.25
CA MET A 183 7.31 4.62 1.60
C MET A 183 7.36 3.28 0.86
N ALA A 184 7.26 2.17 1.58
CA ALA A 184 7.11 0.84 0.96
C ALA A 184 5.69 0.34 1.19
N ILE A 185 4.95 0.07 0.12
CA ILE A 185 3.58 -0.45 0.15
C ILE A 185 3.46 -1.72 -0.69
N GLY A 186 2.39 -2.48 -0.49
CA GLY A 186 2.09 -3.64 -1.33
C GLY A 186 1.69 -4.86 -0.52
N ASP A 187 1.81 -6.02 -1.17
CA ASP A 187 1.62 -7.35 -0.58
C ASP A 187 2.97 -7.96 -0.22
N PHE A 188 3.22 -8.13 1.08
CA PHE A 188 4.46 -8.69 1.59
C PHE A 188 4.40 -10.21 1.78
N ASN A 189 3.24 -10.84 1.55
CA ASN A 189 3.02 -12.28 1.72
C ASN A 189 3.53 -12.83 3.08
N GLU A 190 3.63 -11.96 4.07
CA GLU A 190 4.06 -12.19 5.44
C GLU A 190 3.50 -11.05 6.30
N GLU A 191 3.22 -11.32 7.58
CA GLU A 191 2.79 -10.24 8.47
C GLU A 191 3.98 -9.30 8.71
N VAL A 192 3.75 -8.03 8.42
CA VAL A 192 4.78 -7.00 8.60
C VAL A 192 4.38 -6.04 9.72
N GLU A 193 5.36 -5.72 10.56
CA GLU A 193 5.18 -4.69 11.59
C GLU A 193 4.96 -3.32 10.93
N SER A 194 4.00 -2.58 11.46
CA SER A 194 3.74 -1.21 10.99
C SER A 194 4.67 -0.24 11.73
N PRO A 195 5.27 0.75 11.04
CA PRO A 195 6.11 1.77 11.66
C PRO A 195 5.39 2.51 12.77
N ALA A 196 6.11 2.94 13.81
CA ALA A 196 5.53 3.65 14.96
C ALA A 196 4.81 4.96 14.57
N ASN A 197 5.23 5.57 13.46
CA ASN A 197 4.66 6.77 12.86
C ASN A 197 3.49 6.49 11.88
N LEU A 198 3.02 5.24 11.80
CA LEU A 198 1.84 4.83 11.04
C LEU A 198 0.76 4.30 11.99
N GLN A 199 -0.33 5.04 12.14
CA GLN A 199 -1.46 4.62 12.98
C GLN A 199 -2.46 3.78 12.17
N ILE A 200 -2.82 2.58 12.66
CA ILE A 200 -3.83 1.74 12.03
C ILE A 200 -5.21 2.01 12.66
N CYS A 201 -6.24 2.25 11.85
CA CYS A 201 -7.51 2.80 12.35
C CYS A 201 -8.71 1.83 12.41
N ASN A 202 -8.75 0.73 11.65
CA ASN A 202 -9.97 -0.09 11.46
C ASN A 202 -9.81 -1.57 11.84
N ILE A 203 -9.40 -1.86 13.08
CA ILE A 203 -9.11 -3.23 13.56
C ILE A 203 -10.16 -3.70 14.60
N LYS A 204 -10.71 -4.91 14.43
CA LYS A 204 -11.35 -5.78 15.48
C LYS A 204 -10.89 -7.22 15.19
N GLU A 205 -10.51 -8.10 16.13
CA GLU A 205 -11.13 -8.50 17.41
C GLU A 205 -10.13 -9.25 18.32
N THR A 206 -10.36 -9.29 19.66
CA THR A 206 -9.66 -10.16 20.63
C THR A 206 -10.57 -11.18 21.32
N GLN A 207 -10.12 -12.45 21.29
CA GLN A 207 -10.25 -13.63 22.21
C GLN A 207 -10.54 -14.90 21.36
N ALA A 208 -9.80 -16.02 21.40
CA ALA A 208 -8.74 -16.50 22.28
C ALA A 208 -7.85 -17.56 21.58
N GLY A 209 -6.57 -17.66 21.97
CA GLY A 209 -5.76 -18.89 21.89
C GLY A 209 -4.46 -18.83 21.08
N LYS A 210 -3.35 -18.41 21.72
CA LYS A 210 -1.92 -18.69 21.40
C LYS A 210 -1.51 -18.37 19.94
N THR A 211 -0.85 -17.26 19.59
CA THR A 211 0.37 -16.64 20.15
C THR A 211 0.55 -15.24 19.55
N GLY A 212 1.06 -14.28 20.32
CA GLY A 212 1.75 -13.09 19.78
C GLY A 212 0.91 -11.82 19.53
N ALA A 213 0.57 -11.12 20.61
CA ALA A 213 0.29 -9.67 20.72
C ALA A 213 -0.46 -8.94 19.58
N LEU A 214 -1.76 -8.72 19.77
CA LEU A 214 -2.44 -7.47 19.42
C LEU A 214 -3.44 -7.13 20.53
N LYS A 215 -3.20 -6.00 21.22
CA LYS A 215 -4.21 -5.30 22.01
C LYS A 215 -4.12 -3.83 21.65
N VAL A 216 -5.20 -3.29 21.08
CA VAL A 216 -5.44 -1.86 20.96
C VAL A 216 -6.59 -1.55 21.89
N ASP A 217 -6.32 -0.87 23.00
CA ASP A 217 -7.32 -0.12 23.76
C ASP A 217 -6.67 1.16 24.31
N ARG A 218 -7.41 2.27 24.23
CA ARG A 218 -6.93 3.63 24.50
C ARG A 218 -6.93 3.98 26.01
N ILE A 219 -6.06 4.95 26.31
CA ILE A 219 -6.05 5.93 27.43
C ILE A 219 -5.65 5.45 28.83
N GLY A 220 -4.47 5.92 29.24
CA GLY A 220 -4.00 6.04 30.60
C GLY A 220 -2.51 6.32 30.55
N GLU A 221 -2.08 7.56 30.77
CA GLU A 221 -0.65 7.86 30.97
C GLU A 221 -0.14 7.06 32.18
N PRO A 222 1.08 6.51 32.13
CA PRO A 222 1.85 6.46 33.36
C PRO A 222 3.34 6.77 33.16
N LYS A 223 3.75 7.77 33.94
CA LYS A 223 4.92 7.81 34.85
C LYS A 223 6.16 7.00 34.46
N VAL A 224 7.23 7.78 34.27
CA VAL A 224 8.64 7.39 34.22
C VAL A 224 9.06 6.54 35.42
N SER A 225 9.71 5.41 35.15
CA SER A 225 10.76 4.87 36.04
C SER A 225 11.80 4.05 35.27
N LYS A 226 13.06 4.22 35.70
CA LYS A 226 14.32 3.56 35.32
C LYS A 226 14.17 2.02 35.24
N GLU A 227 14.93 1.24 34.48
CA GLU A 227 16.40 1.09 34.47
C GLU A 227 16.85 0.14 33.32
N LEU A 228 18.12 0.24 32.90
CA LEU A 228 18.80 -0.59 31.89
C LEU A 228 19.02 -2.06 32.34
N GLN A 229 19.10 -3.02 31.40
CA GLN A 229 20.35 -3.74 31.05
C GLN A 229 20.18 -4.87 29.99
N ALA A 230 21.17 -4.92 29.08
CA ALA A 230 21.77 -6.00 28.26
C ALA A 230 20.91 -7.12 27.59
N ASP A 231 21.05 -7.33 26.26
CA ASP A 231 22.01 -8.29 25.68
C ASP A 231 21.77 -8.66 24.18
N ASN A 232 22.87 -8.92 23.46
CA ASN A 232 23.11 -9.72 22.24
C ASN A 232 22.54 -9.32 20.85
N GLY A 233 23.36 -8.57 20.10
CA GLY A 233 23.93 -9.08 18.83
C GLY A 233 23.04 -9.29 17.60
N ARG A 234 21.77 -8.89 17.62
CA ARG A 234 20.92 -8.73 16.43
C ARG A 234 20.60 -7.25 16.32
N LYS A 235 20.93 -6.58 15.21
CA LYS A 235 20.51 -5.18 15.00
C LYS A 235 18.98 -5.15 14.83
N ALA A 236 18.29 -5.14 15.95
CA ALA A 236 16.88 -4.81 16.05
C ALA A 236 16.68 -3.36 15.62
N TRP A 237 15.58 -3.10 14.91
CA TRP A 237 15.12 -1.75 14.59
C TRP A 237 15.05 -0.89 15.88
N PRO A 238 15.45 0.40 15.85
CA PRO A 238 15.38 1.23 17.04
C PRO A 238 13.93 1.31 17.55
N LYS A 239 13.71 0.83 18.77
CA LYS A 239 12.38 0.71 19.40
C LYS A 239 11.76 2.06 19.82
N ASN A 240 12.42 3.18 19.60
CA ASN A 240 12.02 4.44 20.24
C ASN A 240 11.96 5.58 19.22
N ASN A 241 10.76 5.86 18.73
CA ASN A 241 10.32 7.21 18.37
C ASN A 241 8.79 7.25 18.40
N THR A 242 8.24 7.12 19.62
CA THR A 242 6.83 7.34 19.89
C THR A 242 6.55 8.84 19.85
N LEU A 243 6.55 9.44 18.65
CA LEU A 243 5.85 10.70 18.43
C LEU A 243 4.40 10.35 18.14
N LEU A 244 3.59 10.36 19.21
CA LEU A 244 2.14 10.21 19.16
C LEU A 244 1.56 11.21 18.16
N CYS A 245 1.21 10.72 16.97
CA CYS A 245 0.32 11.37 16.02
C CYS A 245 -1.11 11.37 16.62
N ASN A 246 -1.32 12.16 17.67
CA ASN A 246 -2.66 12.52 18.16
C ASN A 246 -3.23 13.70 17.35
N ARG A 247 -3.00 13.75 16.04
CA ARG A 247 -3.78 14.63 15.15
C ARG A 247 -5.09 13.93 14.86
N SER A 248 -6.20 14.53 15.27
CA SER A 248 -7.55 14.11 14.90
C SER A 248 -7.72 14.32 13.39
N PHE A 249 -7.66 13.24 12.60
CA PHE A 249 -8.18 13.30 11.23
C PHE A 249 -9.70 13.25 11.32
N PRO A 250 -10.43 13.94 10.43
CA PRO A 250 -11.88 13.91 10.45
C PRO A 250 -12.33 12.47 10.18
N GLU A 251 -13.02 11.85 11.13
CA GLU A 251 -13.81 10.67 10.83
C GLU A 251 -15.02 11.17 10.03
N SER A 252 -15.01 10.96 8.70
CA SER A 252 -16.23 11.14 7.93
C SER A 252 -17.29 10.19 8.50
N HIS A 253 -18.57 10.59 8.48
CA HIS A 253 -19.68 9.74 8.92
C HIS A 253 -19.69 8.38 8.20
N ASP A 254 -19.09 8.31 7.01
CA ASP A 254 -18.99 7.09 6.22
C ASP A 254 -17.95 6.11 6.73
N MET A 255 -16.92 6.53 7.48
CA MET A 255 -15.92 5.60 8.04
C MET A 255 -16.52 4.53 8.95
N ALA A 256 -17.63 4.84 9.64
CA ALA A 256 -18.38 3.88 10.46
C ALA A 256 -18.99 2.72 9.64
N LYS A 257 -19.09 2.86 8.31
CA LYS A 257 -19.60 1.82 7.39
C LYS A 257 -18.55 0.79 7.00
N LEU A 258 -17.27 1.03 7.31
CA LEU A 258 -16.21 0.05 7.09
C LEU A 258 -16.32 -1.06 8.14
N TYR A 259 -16.21 -2.31 7.73
CA TYR A 259 -15.97 -3.38 8.68
C TYR A 259 -14.60 -3.18 9.32
N ALA A 260 -14.56 -3.20 10.64
CA ALA A 260 -13.30 -3.30 11.36
C ALA A 260 -12.83 -4.76 11.26
N VAL A 261 -11.72 -4.99 10.56
CA VAL A 261 -11.16 -6.32 10.31
C VAL A 261 -9.68 -6.32 10.72
N PRO A 262 -9.13 -7.43 11.21
CA PRO A 262 -7.77 -7.46 11.71
C PRO A 262 -6.72 -7.69 10.61
N GLY A 263 -7.15 -7.98 9.38
CA GLY A 263 -6.26 -8.26 8.26
C GLY A 263 -6.89 -7.95 6.90
N THR A 264 -6.07 -8.10 5.87
CA THR A 264 -6.41 -7.79 4.49
C THR A 264 -6.87 -9.02 3.73
N ILE A 265 -6.41 -10.21 4.14
CA ILE A 265 -6.84 -11.52 3.64
C ILE A 265 -7.38 -12.37 4.78
N LYS A 266 -8.31 -13.27 4.48
CA LYS A 266 -8.79 -14.31 5.41
C LYS A 266 -8.71 -15.70 4.78
N PHE A 267 -7.97 -16.61 5.41
CA PHE A 267 -7.81 -18.00 4.98
C PHE A 267 -8.15 -18.96 6.13
N GLN A 268 -9.05 -19.92 5.86
CA GLN A 268 -9.50 -20.93 6.85
C GLN A 268 -9.91 -20.32 8.21
N GLY A 269 -10.62 -19.19 8.18
CA GLY A 269 -11.08 -18.49 9.38
C GLY A 269 -10.04 -17.57 10.04
N ARG A 270 -8.77 -17.60 9.62
CA ARG A 270 -7.71 -16.75 10.15
C ARG A 270 -7.52 -15.52 9.27
N TRP A 271 -7.47 -14.36 9.89
CA TRP A 271 -7.08 -13.12 9.24
C TRP A 271 -5.57 -12.97 9.26
N GLU A 272 -5.02 -12.41 8.19
CA GLU A 272 -3.61 -12.05 8.11
C GLU A 272 -3.50 -10.63 7.54
N LYS A 273 -2.63 -9.80 8.13
CA LYS A 273 -2.33 -8.46 7.65
C LYS A 273 -1.03 -8.48 6.87
N ILE A 274 -1.10 -8.93 5.62
CA ILE A 274 0.07 -9.07 4.73
C ILE A 274 0.20 -7.93 3.72
N ASP A 275 -0.86 -7.14 3.54
CA ASP A 275 -0.78 -5.88 2.80
C ASP A 275 -0.66 -4.72 3.78
N GLY A 276 0.26 -3.79 3.51
CA GLY A 276 0.55 -2.72 4.46
C GLY A 276 1.68 -1.80 4.04
N CYS A 277 2.14 -0.98 4.98
CA CYS A 277 3.26 -0.07 4.78
C CYS A 277 4.34 -0.24 5.86
N PRO A 278 5.25 -1.23 5.75
CA PRO A 278 6.27 -1.49 6.77
C PRO A 278 7.43 -0.49 6.80
N ILE A 279 7.58 0.36 5.78
CA ILE A 279 8.61 1.41 5.73
C ILE A 279 7.91 2.75 5.48
N LEU A 280 8.11 3.69 6.41
CA LEU A 280 7.56 5.05 6.32
C LEU A 280 8.60 6.05 6.87
N GLU A 281 9.58 6.40 6.05
CA GLU A 281 10.71 7.27 6.42
C GLU A 281 10.40 8.73 6.08
N GLY A 282 10.68 9.65 7.00
CA GLY A 282 10.44 11.10 6.80
C GLY A 282 8.97 11.50 6.64
N LEU A 283 8.06 10.58 6.95
CA LEU A 283 6.62 10.71 6.75
C LEU A 283 5.89 10.34 8.05
N VAL A 284 4.63 10.71 8.17
CA VAL A 284 3.72 10.23 9.22
C VAL A 284 2.37 9.96 8.58
N GLY A 285 1.59 9.01 9.10
CA GLY A 285 0.31 8.74 8.48
C GLY A 285 -0.63 7.83 9.23
N ARG A 286 -1.74 7.55 8.57
CA ARG A 286 -2.75 6.60 9.01
C ARG A 286 -3.01 5.56 7.94
N GLU A 287 -3.22 4.33 8.37
CA GLU A 287 -3.55 3.19 7.51
C GLU A 287 -4.98 2.71 7.77
N TYR A 288 -5.70 2.46 6.69
CA TYR A 288 -7.08 2.00 6.69
C TYR A 288 -7.24 0.79 5.77
N ILE A 289 -7.74 -0.31 6.32
CA ILE A 289 -8.23 -1.43 5.51
C ILE A 289 -9.66 -1.08 5.07
N MET A 290 -9.89 -1.00 3.75
CA MET A 290 -11.20 -0.65 3.19
C MET A 290 -12.08 -1.90 3.02
N ALA A 291 -12.50 -2.47 4.15
CA ALA A 291 -13.39 -3.63 4.18
C ALA A 291 -14.86 -3.23 4.06
N LEU A 292 -15.31 -2.94 2.83
CA LEU A 292 -16.69 -2.54 2.55
C LEU A 292 -17.62 -3.75 2.35
N PRO A 293 -18.92 -3.67 2.72
CA PRO A 293 -19.89 -4.73 2.47
C PRO A 293 -19.91 -5.28 1.05
N GLN A 294 -19.76 -4.42 0.04
CA GLN A 294 -19.70 -4.81 -1.37
C GLN A 294 -18.40 -5.50 -1.82
N LEU A 295 -17.33 -5.36 -1.03
CA LEU A 295 -16.06 -6.07 -1.20
C LEU A 295 -16.01 -7.35 -0.35
N SER A 296 -17.05 -7.62 0.43
CA SER A 296 -17.09 -8.70 1.40
C SER A 296 -18.11 -9.78 1.02
N VAL A 297 -17.84 -11.01 1.45
CA VAL A 297 -18.82 -12.10 1.51
C VAL A 297 -18.79 -12.74 2.88
N LYS A 298 -19.89 -13.39 3.30
CA LYS A 298 -19.90 -14.18 4.52
C LYS A 298 -18.86 -15.30 4.43
N ASP A 299 -18.14 -15.51 5.52
CA ASP A 299 -17.21 -16.62 5.63
C ASP A 299 -17.84 -17.79 6.38
N SER A 300 -17.55 -19.02 5.96
CA SER A 300 -18.06 -20.24 6.61
C SER A 300 -17.54 -20.40 8.03
N TYR A 301 -16.39 -19.79 8.34
CA TYR A 301 -15.80 -19.72 9.68
C TYR A 301 -16.30 -18.52 10.51
N GLY A 302 -17.41 -17.87 10.09
CA GLY A 302 -17.98 -16.72 10.77
C GLY A 302 -17.43 -15.37 10.28
N GLY A 303 -18.22 -14.31 10.49
CA GLY A 303 -17.90 -12.97 10.02
C GLY A 303 -17.87 -12.86 8.50
N VAL A 304 -16.96 -12.04 7.98
CA VAL A 304 -16.79 -11.77 6.54
C VAL A 304 -15.39 -12.13 6.06
N LYS A 305 -15.21 -12.17 4.74
CA LYS A 305 -13.92 -12.23 4.05
C LYS A 305 -13.98 -11.47 2.72
N PRO A 306 -12.84 -11.09 2.12
CA PRO A 306 -12.83 -10.46 0.81
C PRO A 306 -13.53 -11.31 -0.26
N ARG A 307 -14.30 -10.63 -1.11
CA ARG A 307 -14.96 -11.23 -2.26
C ARG A 307 -13.95 -11.34 -3.40
N ARG A 308 -13.37 -12.53 -3.54
CA ARG A 308 -12.40 -12.88 -4.58
C ARG A 308 -12.99 -12.95 -6.00
N THR A 309 -12.15 -12.72 -7.01
CA THR A 309 -12.55 -12.80 -8.43
C THR A 309 -12.93 -14.21 -8.84
N PHE A 310 -12.13 -15.19 -8.43
CA PHE A 310 -12.30 -16.61 -8.76
C PHE A 310 -12.16 -17.49 -7.52
N SER A 311 -12.83 -18.63 -7.52
CA SER A 311 -12.58 -19.73 -6.58
C SER A 311 -12.38 -21.01 -7.39
N GLY A 312 -11.12 -21.44 -7.49
CA GLY A 312 -10.72 -22.42 -8.51
C GLY A 312 -11.13 -21.91 -9.91
N PRO A 313 -11.79 -22.73 -10.74
CA PRO A 313 -12.24 -22.29 -12.07
C PRO A 313 -13.46 -21.36 -12.01
N ARG A 314 -14.17 -21.27 -10.88
CA ARG A 314 -15.46 -20.55 -10.80
C ARG A 314 -15.26 -19.04 -10.69
N TYR A 315 -15.82 -18.28 -11.63
CA TYR A 315 -15.91 -16.82 -11.54
C TYR A 315 -16.96 -16.38 -10.51
N LEU A 316 -16.57 -15.53 -9.57
CA LEU A 316 -17.41 -15.03 -8.47
C LEU A 316 -17.73 -13.53 -8.58
N ALA A 317 -17.17 -12.85 -9.59
CA ALA A 317 -17.32 -11.41 -9.84
C ALA A 317 -16.91 -10.53 -8.64
N GLY A 318 -16.01 -11.04 -7.80
CA GLY A 318 -15.36 -10.26 -6.76
C GLY A 318 -14.23 -9.40 -7.28
N VAL A 319 -13.77 -8.46 -6.45
CA VAL A 319 -12.71 -7.52 -6.84
C VAL A 319 -11.34 -8.02 -6.47
N SER A 320 -11.16 -8.69 -5.35
CA SER A 320 -9.86 -9.22 -4.94
C SER A 320 -10.07 -10.16 -3.76
N ASP A 321 -9.19 -11.13 -3.59
CA ASP A 321 -9.11 -11.91 -2.35
C ASP A 321 -8.42 -11.15 -1.20
N HIS A 322 -7.96 -9.94 -1.45
CA HIS A 322 -7.44 -9.00 -0.46
C HIS A 322 -8.32 -7.74 -0.39
N TYR A 323 -8.45 -7.14 0.79
CA TYR A 323 -8.97 -5.79 0.90
C TYR A 323 -7.90 -4.77 0.51
N PRO A 324 -8.29 -3.68 -0.19
CA PRO A 324 -7.37 -2.59 -0.48
C PRO A 324 -7.03 -1.81 0.81
N VAL A 325 -5.80 -1.32 0.87
CA VAL A 325 -5.28 -0.55 2.00
C VAL A 325 -5.04 0.89 1.57
N PHE A 326 -5.50 1.84 2.38
CA PHE A 326 -5.44 3.27 2.10
C PHE A 326 -4.62 3.99 3.16
N TYR A 327 -3.86 5.00 2.73
CA TYR A 327 -2.89 5.70 3.55
C TYR A 327 -3.07 7.22 3.46
N LEU A 328 -3.46 7.85 4.56
CA LEU A 328 -3.43 9.31 4.67
C LEU A 328 -2.05 9.74 5.17
N ILE A 329 -1.24 10.32 4.30
CA ILE A 329 0.17 10.62 4.58
C ILE A 329 0.41 12.13 4.66
N SER A 330 1.20 12.53 5.64
CA SER A 330 1.77 13.86 5.75
C SER A 330 3.29 13.75 5.82
N ARG A 331 3.99 14.74 5.26
CA ARG A 331 5.41 14.94 5.54
C ARG A 331 5.58 15.19 7.04
N ALA A 332 6.55 14.52 7.66
CA ALA A 332 6.89 14.80 9.04
C ALA A 332 7.40 16.25 9.13
N PRO A 333 6.96 17.06 10.11
CA PRO A 333 7.54 18.39 10.28
C PRO A 333 9.04 18.23 10.48
N SER A 334 9.84 19.10 9.84
CA SER A 334 11.22 19.29 10.25
C SER A 334 11.24 19.51 11.76
N LEU A 335 12.23 18.95 12.47
CA LEU A 335 12.42 19.06 13.93
C LEU A 335 12.66 20.51 14.44
N THR A 336 12.20 21.52 13.71
CA THR A 336 12.09 22.90 14.17
C THR A 336 10.80 23.05 14.97
N THR A 337 10.95 22.96 16.28
CA THR A 337 9.96 23.17 17.33
C THR A 337 9.04 24.35 17.03
N THR A 338 7.76 24.11 16.77
CA THR A 338 6.72 25.11 16.96
C THR A 338 5.45 24.41 17.44
N SER A 339 5.02 24.74 18.65
CA SER A 339 3.80 24.25 19.27
C SER A 339 2.59 24.74 18.48
N TYR A 340 1.76 23.81 17.99
CA TYR A 340 0.46 24.14 17.41
C TYR A 340 -0.64 23.92 18.46
N THR A 341 -1.46 24.93 18.68
CA THR A 341 -2.68 24.86 19.50
C THR A 341 -3.75 24.02 18.82
N MET A 342 -4.41 23.15 19.58
CA MET A 342 -5.58 22.40 19.13
C MET A 342 -6.76 23.35 18.93
N GLY A 343 -7.39 23.35 17.76
CA GLY A 343 -8.67 24.04 17.55
C GLY A 343 -8.93 24.59 16.15
N SER A 344 -7.91 24.75 15.32
CA SER A 344 -8.06 25.14 13.91
C SER A 344 -7.45 24.09 13.01
N TRP A 345 -8.24 23.60 12.06
CA TRP A 345 -7.76 22.80 10.93
C TRP A 345 -6.50 23.46 10.34
N PRO A 346 -5.35 22.79 10.25
CA PRO A 346 -4.48 23.12 9.14
C PRO A 346 -5.25 22.67 7.91
N ASN A 347 -5.57 23.59 6.99
CA ASN A 347 -5.91 23.25 5.61
C ASN A 347 -5.12 21.99 5.23
N PHE A 348 -5.76 20.91 4.73
CA PHE A 348 -5.08 19.73 4.20
C PHE A 348 -3.92 20.20 3.33
N ALA A 349 -2.72 20.20 3.92
CA ALA A 349 -1.72 21.21 3.58
C ALA A 349 -1.03 20.85 2.27
N VAL A 350 -0.32 21.82 1.70
CA VAL A 350 0.63 21.66 0.59
C VAL A 350 1.57 20.44 0.76
N ASN A 351 1.73 19.90 1.98
CA ASN A 351 2.66 18.83 2.35
C ASN A 351 2.00 17.46 2.67
N SER A 352 0.77 17.20 2.24
CA SER A 352 0.09 15.91 2.43
C SER A 352 -0.32 15.25 1.10
N PHE A 353 -0.36 13.92 1.09
CA PHE A 353 -0.84 13.15 -0.06
C PHE A 353 -1.61 11.91 0.40
N PHE A 354 -2.49 11.44 -0.48
CA PHE A 354 -3.27 10.23 -0.26
C PHE A 354 -2.71 9.08 -1.09
N ALA A 355 -2.49 7.91 -0.49
CA ALA A 355 -2.00 6.73 -1.20
C ALA A 355 -2.89 5.50 -0.98
N ALA A 356 -2.79 4.53 -1.87
CA ALA A 356 -3.47 3.24 -1.74
C ALA A 356 -2.60 2.08 -2.23
N SER A 357 -2.85 0.88 -1.72
CA SER A 357 -2.32 -0.40 -2.20
C SER A 357 -3.47 -1.34 -2.55
N ILE A 358 -3.46 -1.90 -3.75
CA ILE A 358 -4.51 -2.77 -4.28
C ILE A 358 -3.88 -4.05 -4.86
N ASN A 359 -4.38 -5.20 -4.44
CA ASN A 359 -3.90 -6.52 -4.91
C ASN A 359 -4.98 -7.22 -5.77
N GLY A 360 -4.58 -8.13 -6.64
CA GLY A 360 -5.44 -9.13 -7.29
C GLY A 360 -6.06 -8.68 -8.60
N TRP A 361 -5.31 -8.69 -9.71
CA TRP A 361 -5.78 -8.18 -11.01
C TRP A 361 -5.77 -9.18 -12.16
#